data_AF-A0A947F419-F1
#
_entry.id   AF-A0A947F419-F1
#
_cell.length_a   1.000
_cell.length_b   1.000
_cell.length_c   1.000
_cell.angle_alpha   90.00
_cell.angle_beta   90.00
_cell.angle_gamma   90.00
#
_symmetry.space_group_name_H-M   'P 1'
#
loop_
_entity.id
_entity.type
_entity.pdbx_description
1 polymer ?
#
loop_
_entity_poly.entity_id
_entity_poly.type
_entity_poly.pdbx_seq_one_letter_code
_entity_poly.pdbx_strand_id
1 'polypeptide(L)'
;SSDQSHNKNTLSVSQKRKFNKKENRIERQIIAMMLQYPEILPELNKRNILEYFEDDTLKSIGQHIFTHTAENGINATGINGGDKIADEVNVSEIINLIDDKEKKSIIAALAIEDESWQLEGCIRLITQFIAIRQKSRNKNFIEKQIKEAEKTNDHKLLLRLLNEKQNMAVLRQKEKIALQNRRIRKA
;
A
#
# COMPACT_ATOMS: atom_id res chain seq x y z
N SER A 1 -12.06 -48.72 -4.19
CA SER A 1 -11.44 -47.76 -5.11
C SER A 1 -12.41 -46.60 -5.30
N SER A 2 -12.18 -45.50 -4.60
CA SER A 2 -11.40 -44.34 -5.07
C SER A 2 -12.32 -43.44 -5.91
N ASP A 3 -12.83 -42.38 -5.30
CA ASP A 3 -12.26 -41.03 -5.31
C ASP A 3 -12.90 -40.18 -6.40
N GLN A 4 -13.83 -39.32 -6.00
CA GLN A 4 -14.11 -38.09 -6.72
C GLN A 4 -14.24 -36.94 -5.71
N SER A 5 -13.09 -36.54 -5.18
CA SER A 5 -12.85 -35.14 -4.84
C SER A 5 -12.38 -34.45 -6.11
N HIS A 6 -13.01 -33.36 -6.54
CA HIS A 6 -12.28 -32.14 -6.87
C HIS A 6 -13.21 -30.95 -7.13
N ASN A 7 -12.80 -29.84 -6.51
CA ASN A 7 -12.88 -28.46 -7.02
C ASN A 7 -14.13 -27.62 -6.68
N LYS A 8 -14.18 -27.13 -5.44
CA LYS A 8 -14.82 -25.86 -5.09
C LYS A 8 -13.74 -24.79 -4.96
N ASN A 9 -13.60 -23.88 -5.94
CA ASN A 9 -13.25 -22.47 -5.74
C ASN A 9 -13.13 -21.72 -7.07
N THR A 10 -14.27 -21.44 -7.71
CA THR A 10 -14.34 -20.41 -8.75
C THR A 10 -15.03 -19.18 -8.17
N LEU A 11 -14.27 -18.37 -7.43
CA LEU A 11 -14.67 -17.00 -7.13
C LEU A 11 -14.63 -16.19 -8.43
N SER A 12 -15.76 -15.61 -8.80
CA SER A 12 -15.97 -14.92 -10.08
C SER A 12 -14.98 -13.76 -10.28
N VAL A 13 -14.43 -13.67 -11.50
CA VAL A 13 -13.48 -12.61 -11.95
C VAL A 13 -14.02 -11.20 -11.67
N SER A 14 -15.35 -11.03 -11.69
CA SER A 14 -16.05 -9.78 -11.43
C SER A 14 -15.99 -9.31 -9.96
N GLN A 15 -15.81 -10.23 -9.01
CA GLN A 15 -15.65 -9.91 -7.58
C GLN A 15 -14.20 -9.53 -7.23
N LYS A 16 -13.20 -10.15 -7.87
CA LYS A 16 -11.77 -9.77 -7.76
C LYS A 16 -11.54 -8.32 -8.20
N ARG A 17 -12.19 -7.88 -9.29
CA ARG A 17 -12.06 -6.50 -9.83
C ARG A 17 -12.63 -5.41 -8.92
N LYS A 18 -13.64 -5.71 -8.10
CA LYS A 18 -14.28 -4.70 -7.21
C LYS A 18 -13.50 -4.46 -5.91
N PHE A 19 -12.79 -5.46 -5.37
CA PHE A 19 -11.90 -5.30 -4.22
C PHE A 19 -10.62 -4.53 -4.59
N ASN A 20 -10.05 -4.76 -5.77
CA ASN A 20 -8.87 -4.02 -6.27
C ASN A 20 -9.09 -2.51 -6.39
N LYS A 21 -10.31 -2.05 -6.72
CA LYS A 21 -10.52 -0.63 -7.08
C LYS A 21 -10.34 0.34 -5.89
N LYS A 22 -10.57 -0.11 -4.65
CA LYS A 22 -10.39 0.72 -3.43
C LYS A 22 -8.96 0.70 -2.90
N GLU A 23 -8.28 -0.43 -2.99
CA GLU A 23 -6.90 -0.56 -2.50
C GLU A 23 -5.91 0.06 -3.48
N ASN A 24 -6.15 -0.08 -4.79
CA ASN A 24 -5.42 0.68 -5.81
C ASN A 24 -5.65 2.20 -5.67
N ARG A 25 -6.73 2.64 -5.01
CA ARG A 25 -6.97 4.09 -4.82
C ARG A 25 -5.91 4.71 -3.92
N ILE A 26 -5.54 4.07 -2.81
CA ILE A 26 -4.52 4.62 -1.91
C ILE A 26 -3.13 4.51 -2.56
N GLU A 27 -2.84 3.41 -3.26
CA GLU A 27 -1.58 3.29 -4.01
C GLU A 27 -1.45 4.37 -5.08
N ARG A 28 -2.53 4.65 -5.84
CA ARG A 28 -2.58 5.76 -6.79
C ARG A 28 -2.38 7.11 -6.13
N GLN A 29 -3.01 7.35 -4.98
CA GLN A 29 -2.79 8.59 -4.22
C GLN A 29 -1.34 8.71 -3.75
N ILE A 30 -0.69 7.62 -3.35
CA ILE A 30 0.74 7.65 -3.00
C ILE A 30 1.58 8.00 -4.24
N ILE A 31 1.30 7.44 -5.42
CA ILE A 31 2.01 7.81 -6.66
C ILE A 31 1.75 9.27 -7.05
N ALA A 32 0.50 9.75 -6.97
CA ALA A 32 0.17 11.16 -7.21
C ALA A 32 0.93 12.08 -6.25
N MET A 33 0.96 11.73 -4.96
CA MET A 33 1.72 12.43 -3.93
C MET A 33 3.23 12.44 -4.21
N MET A 34 3.79 11.35 -4.74
CA MET A 34 5.20 11.31 -5.16
C MET A 34 5.51 12.26 -6.32
N LEU A 35 4.57 12.41 -7.27
CA LEU A 35 4.71 13.27 -8.44
C LEU A 35 4.51 14.75 -8.11
N GLN A 36 3.49 15.05 -7.30
CA GLN A 36 3.03 16.42 -7.04
C GLN A 36 3.68 17.03 -5.79
N TYR A 37 4.15 16.21 -4.83
CA TYR A 37 4.74 16.68 -3.57
C TYR A 37 6.04 15.91 -3.24
N PRO A 38 7.13 16.14 -3.99
CA PRO A 38 8.34 15.32 -3.92
C PRO A 38 9.13 15.46 -2.62
N GLU A 39 8.91 16.52 -1.83
CA GLU A 39 9.50 16.67 -0.49
C GLU A 39 9.19 15.50 0.45
N ILE A 40 8.12 14.74 0.18
CA ILE A 40 7.74 13.55 0.98
C ILE A 40 8.55 12.30 0.64
N LEU A 41 9.28 12.28 -0.48
CA LEU A 41 10.00 11.09 -0.97
C LEU A 41 10.98 10.50 0.05
N PRO A 42 11.76 11.30 0.81
CA PRO A 42 12.64 10.75 1.85
C PRO A 42 11.87 9.96 2.93
N GLU A 43 10.69 10.45 3.34
CA GLU A 43 9.84 9.75 4.32
C GLU A 43 9.22 8.48 3.74
N LEU A 44 8.84 8.48 2.46
CA LEU A 44 8.34 7.29 1.77
C LEU A 44 9.42 6.21 1.61
N ASN A 45 10.64 6.61 1.27
CA ASN A 45 11.78 5.72 1.13
C ASN A 45 12.17 5.11 2.49
N LYS A 46 12.28 5.92 3.54
CA LYS A 46 12.55 5.47 4.92
C LYS A 46 11.57 4.39 5.40
N ARG A 47 10.32 4.45 4.94
CA ARG A 47 9.25 3.51 5.32
C ARG A 47 9.11 2.34 4.34
N ASN A 48 9.94 2.28 3.29
CA ASN A 48 9.88 1.28 2.22
C ASN A 48 8.45 1.13 1.66
N ILE A 49 7.78 2.25 1.36
CA ILE A 49 6.33 2.24 1.07
C ILE A 49 5.95 1.30 -0.07
N LEU A 50 6.81 1.16 -1.09
CA LEU A 50 6.58 0.34 -2.27
C LEU A 50 6.59 -1.15 -1.97
N GLU A 51 7.20 -1.57 -0.85
CA GLU A 51 7.13 -2.96 -0.40
C GLU A 51 5.75 -3.35 0.11
N TYR A 52 4.85 -2.38 0.30
CA TYR A 52 3.46 -2.62 0.69
C TYR A 52 2.48 -2.59 -0.49
N PHE A 53 2.94 -2.27 -1.71
CA PHE A 53 2.09 -2.24 -2.89
C PHE A 53 1.69 -3.65 -3.34
N GLU A 54 0.47 -3.79 -3.83
CA GLU A 54 -0.04 -5.01 -4.47
C GLU A 54 -0.21 -4.84 -5.98
N ASP A 55 -0.35 -3.61 -6.48
CA ASP A 55 -0.35 -3.33 -7.91
C ASP A 55 1.10 -3.20 -8.42
N ASP A 56 1.56 -4.23 -9.13
CA ASP A 56 2.91 -4.27 -9.70
C ASP A 56 3.18 -3.12 -10.68
N THR A 57 2.15 -2.59 -11.35
CA THR A 57 2.28 -1.46 -12.28
C THR A 57 2.57 -0.18 -11.51
N LEU A 58 1.80 0.09 -10.46
CA LEU A 58 2.03 1.26 -9.60
C LEU A 58 3.34 1.14 -8.83
N LYS A 59 3.71 -0.07 -8.38
CA LYS A 59 5.01 -0.33 -7.74
C LYS A 59 6.16 0.00 -8.68
N SER A 60 6.09 -0.48 -9.92
CA SER A 60 7.10 -0.18 -10.95
C SER A 60 7.18 1.32 -11.24
N ILE A 61 6.05 2.02 -11.37
CA ILE A 61 6.03 3.48 -11.54
C ILE A 61 6.72 4.18 -10.36
N GLY A 62 6.39 3.81 -9.13
CA GLY A 62 7.01 4.38 -7.94
C GLY A 62 8.52 4.15 -7.88
N GLN A 63 9.00 2.99 -8.32
CA GLN A 63 10.44 2.70 -8.43
C GLN A 63 11.13 3.63 -9.43
N HIS A 64 10.53 3.84 -10.61
CA HIS A 64 11.07 4.79 -11.60
C HIS A 64 11.16 6.21 -11.05
N ILE A 65 10.15 6.65 -10.28
CA ILE A 65 10.18 7.97 -9.64
C ILE A 65 11.35 8.06 -8.65
N PHE A 66 11.52 7.08 -7.74
CA PHE A 66 12.63 7.11 -6.78
C PHE A 66 14.01 7.07 -7.43
N THR A 67 14.19 6.27 -8.48
CA THR A 67 15.46 6.17 -9.21
C THR A 67 15.80 7.52 -9.85
N HIS A 68 14.84 8.14 -10.55
CA HIS A 68 15.06 9.42 -11.20
C HIS A 68 15.38 10.55 -10.21
N THR A 69 14.66 10.61 -9.08
CA THR A 69 14.92 11.65 -8.07
C THR A 69 16.26 11.41 -7.36
N ALA A 70 16.69 10.15 -7.20
CA ALA A 70 18.01 9.81 -6.65
C ALA A 70 19.13 10.30 -7.55
N GLU A 71 19.02 10.02 -8.85
CA GLU A 71 20.02 10.37 -9.85
C GLU A 71 20.15 11.88 -10.02
N ASN A 72 19.05 12.63 -9.86
CA ASN A 72 19.04 14.08 -9.93
C ASN A 72 19.36 14.78 -8.59
N GLY A 73 19.79 14.04 -7.57
CA GLY A 73 20.25 14.61 -6.30
C GLY A 73 19.15 15.09 -5.34
N ILE A 74 17.88 14.75 -5.61
CA ILE A 74 16.73 15.11 -4.76
C ILE A 74 16.68 14.23 -3.49
N ASN A 75 17.47 13.16 -3.43
CA ASN A 75 17.60 12.31 -2.25
C ASN A 75 19.04 12.15 -1.80
N ALA A 76 19.51 13.09 -0.98
CA ALA A 76 20.14 12.78 0.31
C ALA A 76 20.48 14.07 1.05
N THR A 77 20.08 14.12 2.31
CA THR A 77 20.57 15.04 3.36
C THR A 77 20.19 16.51 3.20
N GLY A 78 19.39 17.02 4.15
CA GLY A 78 19.32 18.44 4.48
C GLY A 78 20.61 19.00 5.09
N ILE A 79 21.77 18.57 4.60
CA ILE A 79 23.08 19.11 4.97
C ILE A 79 23.97 19.00 3.74
N ASN A 80 23.91 19.98 2.84
CA ASN A 80 25.06 20.58 2.16
C ASN A 80 24.57 21.80 1.37
N GLY A 81 25.13 22.97 1.70
CA GLY A 81 24.67 24.26 1.22
C GLY A 81 24.92 24.49 -0.27
N GLY A 82 24.07 25.37 -0.83
CA GLY A 82 24.25 25.99 -2.13
C GLY A 82 22.97 25.97 -2.97
N ASP A 83 22.06 26.91 -2.72
CA ASP A 83 21.15 27.54 -3.71
C ASP A 83 20.40 26.68 -4.75
N LYS A 84 20.20 25.38 -4.53
CA LYS A 84 19.29 24.57 -5.33
C LYS A 84 18.06 24.24 -4.52
N ILE A 85 17.04 25.06 -4.71
CA ILE A 85 15.64 24.72 -4.44
C ILE A 85 15.44 23.30 -5.01
N ALA A 86 14.76 22.41 -4.27
CA ALA A 86 14.41 21.10 -4.78
C ALA A 86 13.63 21.29 -6.08
N ASP A 87 14.34 21.22 -7.22
CA ASP A 87 13.77 21.48 -8.52
C ASP A 87 12.62 20.48 -8.71
N GLU A 88 11.48 21.03 -9.10
CA GLU A 88 10.22 20.33 -9.28
C GLU A 88 10.44 18.97 -9.94
N VAL A 89 9.77 17.93 -9.45
CA VAL A 89 9.78 16.65 -10.15
C VAL A 89 9.19 16.86 -11.54
N ASN A 90 10.06 16.87 -12.56
CA ASN A 90 9.65 17.11 -13.92
C ASN A 90 8.93 15.88 -14.46
N VAL A 91 7.60 15.90 -14.35
CA VAL A 91 6.71 14.82 -14.81
C VAL A 91 6.98 14.45 -16.27
N SER A 92 7.38 15.41 -17.11
CA SER A 92 7.68 15.15 -18.52
C SER A 92 8.93 14.27 -18.71
N GLU A 93 9.95 14.42 -17.86
CA GLU A 93 11.14 13.58 -17.87
C GLU A 93 10.79 12.15 -17.42
N ILE A 94 10.00 12.00 -16.36
CA ILE A 94 9.54 10.68 -15.90
C ILE A 94 8.72 9.98 -16.99
N ILE A 95 7.84 10.69 -17.70
CA ILE A 95 7.05 10.15 -18.81
C ILE A 95 7.96 9.70 -19.96
N ASN A 96 9.05 10.43 -20.22
CA ASN A 96 9.99 10.09 -21.29
C ASN A 96 10.86 8.86 -20.95
N LEU A 97 11.14 8.63 -19.67
CA LEU A 97 11.95 7.50 -19.19
C LEU A 97 11.23 6.15 -19.21
N ILE A 98 9.91 6.16 -19.38
CA ILE A 98 9.10 4.95 -19.40
C ILE A 98 8.80 4.63 -20.86
N ASP A 99 9.01 3.41 -21.34
CA ASP A 99 8.65 3.06 -22.72
C ASP A 99 7.17 2.67 -22.85
N ASP A 100 6.57 2.21 -21.76
CA ASP A 100 5.22 1.69 -21.70
C ASP A 100 4.15 2.80 -21.78
N LYS A 101 3.35 2.77 -22.85
CA LYS A 101 2.27 3.73 -23.11
C LYS A 101 1.18 3.73 -22.04
N GLU A 102 0.85 2.58 -21.45
CA GLU A 102 -0.16 2.49 -20.39
C GLU A 102 0.34 3.17 -19.12
N LYS A 103 1.60 2.92 -18.73
CA LYS A 103 2.23 3.60 -17.58
C LYS A 103 2.32 5.11 -17.78
N LYS A 104 2.70 5.58 -18.97
CA LYS A 104 2.69 7.02 -19.32
C LYS A 104 1.32 7.65 -19.10
N SER A 105 0.26 6.99 -19.57
CA SER A 105 -1.10 7.48 -19.42
C SER A 105 -1.52 7.55 -17.95
N ILE A 106 -1.12 6.59 -17.13
CA ILE A 106 -1.41 6.58 -15.69
C ILE A 106 -0.71 7.76 -15.01
N ILE A 107 0.58 7.97 -15.29
CA ILE A 107 1.36 9.05 -14.70
C ILE A 107 0.78 10.41 -15.07
N ALA A 108 0.48 10.63 -16.35
CA ALA A 108 -0.14 11.87 -16.80
C ALA A 108 -1.47 12.15 -16.08
N ALA A 109 -2.32 11.13 -15.95
CA ALA A 109 -3.60 11.26 -15.25
C ALA A 109 -3.43 11.57 -13.75
N LEU A 110 -2.43 11.00 -13.10
CA LEU A 110 -2.14 11.23 -11.68
C LEU A 110 -1.46 12.56 -11.42
N ALA A 111 -0.67 13.09 -12.36
CA ALA A 111 -0.01 14.38 -12.22
C ALA A 111 -0.98 15.56 -12.35
N ILE A 112 -2.05 15.41 -13.13
CA ILE A 112 -3.06 16.45 -13.39
C ILE A 112 -4.14 16.49 -12.29
N GLU A 113 -4.26 15.44 -11.47
CA GLU A 113 -5.29 15.38 -10.43
C GLU A 113 -5.04 16.46 -9.37
N ASP A 114 -5.90 17.50 -9.32
CA ASP A 114 -5.79 18.62 -8.36
C ASP A 114 -6.02 18.15 -6.92
N GLU A 115 -4.96 17.67 -6.25
CA GLU A 115 -4.98 17.29 -4.85
C GLU A 115 -4.08 18.24 -4.04
N SER A 116 -4.65 18.96 -3.07
CA SER A 116 -3.87 19.86 -2.22
C SER A 116 -3.12 19.07 -1.16
N TRP A 117 -1.84 18.81 -1.38
CA TRP A 117 -0.99 18.08 -0.44
C TRP A 117 -0.55 18.96 0.73
N GLN A 118 -0.82 18.48 1.94
CA GLN A 118 -0.27 19.04 3.17
C GLN A 118 0.55 17.95 3.84
N LEU A 119 1.72 18.28 4.40
CA LEU A 119 2.63 17.32 5.02
C LEU A 119 1.91 16.42 6.04
N GLU A 120 1.10 16.99 6.94
CA GLU A 120 0.32 16.24 7.92
C GLU A 120 -0.68 15.26 7.26
N GLY A 121 -1.32 15.70 6.16
CA GLY A 121 -2.20 14.86 5.36
C GLY A 121 -1.46 13.68 4.71
N CYS A 122 -0.26 13.94 4.18
CA CYS A 122 0.62 12.95 3.57
C CYS A 122 1.04 11.88 4.60
N ILE A 123 1.56 12.31 5.75
CA ILE A 123 1.98 11.40 6.83
C ILE A 123 0.82 10.54 7.33
N ARG A 124 -0.38 11.14 7.46
CA ARG A 124 -1.59 10.40 7.82
C ARG A 124 -1.95 9.34 6.77
N LEU A 125 -1.90 9.67 5.49
CA LEU A 125 -2.20 8.74 4.39
C LEU A 125 -1.20 7.56 4.40
N ILE A 126 0.10 7.85 4.52
CA ILE A 126 1.18 6.86 4.59
C ILE A 126 0.95 5.91 5.76
N THR A 127 0.71 6.46 6.95
CA THR A 127 0.50 5.68 8.17
C THR A 127 -0.72 4.77 8.03
N GLN A 128 -1.81 5.30 7.48
CA GLN A 128 -3.02 4.54 7.22
C GLN A 128 -2.77 3.40 6.23
N PHE A 129 -2.05 3.67 5.13
CA PHE A 129 -1.75 2.66 4.12
C PHE A 129 -0.94 1.49 4.69
N ILE A 130 0.14 1.79 5.41
CA ILE A 130 0.99 0.77 6.05
C ILE A 130 0.17 -0.07 7.03
N ALA A 131 -0.64 0.57 7.89
CA ALA A 131 -1.46 -0.13 8.86
C ALA A 131 -2.47 -1.09 8.21
N ILE A 132 -3.12 -0.67 7.12
CA ILE A 132 -4.04 -1.53 6.36
C ILE A 132 -3.30 -2.72 5.77
N ARG A 133 -2.15 -2.47 5.12
CA ARG A 133 -1.37 -3.52 4.44
C ARG A 133 -0.78 -4.54 5.41
N GLN A 134 -0.20 -4.10 6.53
CA GLN A 134 0.31 -4.99 7.57
C GLN A 134 -0.82 -5.85 8.17
N LYS A 135 -1.98 -5.25 8.44
CA LYS A 135 -3.14 -5.98 8.98
C LYS A 135 -3.67 -7.04 8.00
N SER A 136 -3.65 -6.76 6.70
CA SER A 136 -4.02 -7.72 5.65
C SER A 136 -3.00 -8.87 5.56
N ARG A 137 -1.70 -8.56 5.49
CA ARG A 137 -0.61 -9.55 5.45
C ARG A 137 -0.63 -10.49 6.65
N ASN A 138 -0.74 -9.95 7.86
CA ASN A 138 -0.79 -10.76 9.09
C ASN A 138 -2.02 -11.69 9.12
N LYS A 139 -3.17 -11.19 8.66
CA LYS A 139 -4.38 -12.02 8.53
C LYS A 139 -4.15 -13.18 7.55
N ASN A 140 -3.61 -12.89 6.37
CA ASN A 140 -3.36 -13.90 5.34
C ASN A 140 -2.31 -14.92 5.81
N PHE A 141 -1.27 -14.47 6.52
CA PHE A 141 -0.26 -15.32 7.13
C PHE A 141 -0.88 -16.32 8.13
N ILE A 142 -1.68 -15.82 9.08
CA ILE A 142 -2.35 -16.68 10.07
C ILE A 142 -3.30 -17.67 9.39
N GLU A 143 -4.05 -17.24 8.38
CA GLU A 143 -4.93 -18.15 7.63
C GLU A 143 -4.16 -19.23 6.86
N LYS A 144 -2.96 -18.92 6.35
CA LYS A 144 -2.09 -19.90 5.71
C LYS A 144 -1.53 -20.91 6.73
N GLN A 145 -1.03 -20.42 7.87
CA GLN A 145 -0.50 -21.27 8.94
C GLN A 145 -1.57 -22.22 9.50
N ILE A 146 -2.83 -21.76 9.61
CA ILE A 146 -3.95 -22.61 10.04
C ILE A 146 -4.15 -23.78 9.06
N LYS A 147 -4.17 -23.51 7.76
CA LYS A 147 -4.33 -24.55 6.72
C LYS A 147 -3.18 -25.55 6.71
N GLU A 148 -1.96 -25.08 6.98
CA GLU A 148 -0.79 -25.95 7.07
C GLU A 148 -0.86 -26.84 8.32
N ALA A 149 -1.18 -26.26 9.48
CA ALA A 149 -1.37 -27.03 10.72
C ALA A 149 -2.50 -28.07 10.62
N GLU A 150 -3.59 -27.75 9.92
CA GLU A 150 -4.66 -28.70 9.59
C GLU A 150 -4.16 -29.86 8.72
N LYS A 151 -3.33 -29.57 7.70
CA LYS A 151 -2.76 -30.61 6.82
C LYS A 151 -1.76 -31.50 7.54
N THR A 152 -0.96 -30.95 8.45
CA THR A 152 0.05 -31.70 9.20
C THR A 152 -0.49 -32.33 10.48
N ASN A 153 -1.81 -32.21 10.75
CA ASN A 153 -2.44 -32.63 12.01
C ASN A 153 -1.75 -32.09 13.27
N ASP A 154 -1.15 -30.90 13.20
CA ASP A 154 -0.55 -30.25 14.37
C ASP A 154 -1.65 -29.55 15.18
N HIS A 155 -2.34 -30.34 15.99
CA HIS A 155 -3.47 -29.87 16.80
C HIS A 155 -3.07 -28.77 17.81
N LYS A 156 -1.84 -28.79 18.31
CA LYS A 156 -1.35 -27.79 19.28
C LYS A 156 -1.13 -26.44 18.59
N LEU A 157 -0.49 -26.45 17.42
CA LEU A 157 -0.30 -25.26 16.61
C LEU A 157 -1.64 -24.71 16.11
N LEU A 158 -2.55 -25.58 15.66
CA LEU A 158 -3.88 -25.21 15.19
C LEU A 158 -4.69 -24.45 16.26
N LEU A 159 -4.78 -25.00 17.48
CA LEU A 159 -5.49 -24.35 18.59
C LEU A 159 -4.91 -22.98 18.93
N ARG A 160 -3.57 -22.85 18.94
CA ARG A 160 -2.89 -21.57 19.18
C ARG A 160 -3.26 -20.53 18.12
N LEU A 161 -3.20 -20.90 16.84
CA LEU A 161 -3.47 -19.99 15.72
C LEU A 161 -4.95 -19.57 15.65
N LEU A 162 -5.88 -20.47 15.97
CA LEU A 162 -7.30 -20.15 16.06
C LEU A 162 -7.60 -19.15 17.17
N ASN A 163 -6.99 -19.32 18.35
CA ASN A 163 -7.12 -18.37 19.46
C ASN A 163 -6.54 -17.00 19.08
N GLU A 164 -5.38 -16.97 18.43
CA GLU A 164 -4.79 -15.73 17.92
C GLU A 164 -5.72 -15.01 16.92
N LYS A 165 -6.33 -15.76 15.99
CA LYS A 165 -7.34 -15.22 15.06
C LYS A 165 -8.56 -14.63 15.78
N GLN A 166 -9.05 -15.29 16.83
CA GLN A 166 -10.16 -14.81 17.64
C GLN A 166 -9.80 -13.52 18.39
N ASN A 167 -8.63 -13.47 19.03
CA ASN A 167 -8.15 -12.29 19.74
C ASN A 167 -8.04 -11.06 18.82
N MET A 168 -7.54 -11.25 17.60
CA MET A 168 -7.53 -10.18 16.60
C MET A 168 -8.95 -9.68 16.25
N ALA A 169 -9.95 -10.56 16.17
CA ALA A 169 -11.33 -10.15 15.90
C ALA A 169 -11.92 -9.32 17.06
N VAL A 170 -11.65 -9.72 18.30
CA VAL A 170 -12.08 -8.98 19.50
C VAL A 170 -11.45 -7.59 19.55
N LEU A 171 -10.13 -7.48 19.30
CA LEU A 171 -9.43 -6.20 19.27
C LEU A 171 -10.01 -5.26 18.21
N ARG A 172 -10.31 -5.77 17.01
CA ARG A 172 -10.96 -4.99 15.93
C ARG A 172 -12.30 -4.43 16.35
N GLN A 173 -13.10 -5.21 17.07
CA GLN A 173 -14.41 -4.75 17.53
C GLN A 173 -14.25 -3.65 18.59
N LYS A 174 -13.29 -3.79 19.51
CA LYS A 174 -12.96 -2.75 20.50
C LYS A 174 -12.48 -1.46 19.84
N GLU A 175 -11.59 -1.54 18.86
CA GLU A 175 -11.13 -0.40 18.06
C GLU A 175 -12.29 0.31 17.37
N LYS A 176 -13.20 -0.45 16.75
CA LYS A 176 -14.38 0.10 16.05
C LYS A 176 -15.28 0.88 17.02
N ILE A 177 -15.55 0.30 18.19
CA ILE A 177 -16.35 0.96 19.24
C ILE A 177 -15.65 2.23 19.74
N ALA A 178 -14.33 2.18 19.96
CA ALA A 178 -13.57 3.35 20.40
C ALA A 178 -13.60 4.50 19.38
N LEU A 179 -13.49 4.18 18.07
CA LEU A 179 -13.59 5.17 17.01
C LEU A 179 -14.99 5.80 16.91
N GLN A 180 -16.05 5.00 17.09
CA GLN A 180 -17.42 5.49 17.15
C GLN A 180 -17.61 6.45 18.34
N ASN A 181 -17.14 6.06 19.53
CA ASN A 181 -17.21 6.88 20.73
C ASN A 181 -16.44 8.20 20.59
N ARG A 182 -15.27 8.18 19.93
CA ARG A 182 -14.46 9.39 19.68
C ARG A 182 -15.15 10.36 18.71
N ARG A 183 -15.89 9.85 17.73
CA ARG A 183 -16.68 10.67 16.80
C ARG A 183 -17.86 11.33 17.48
N ILE A 184 -18.58 10.59 18.35
CA ILE A 184 -19.70 11.13 19.12
C ILE A 184 -19.25 12.28 20.03
N ARG A 185 -18.07 12.19 20.65
CA ARG A 185 -17.55 13.23 21.56
C ARG A 185 -17.02 14.50 20.86
N LYS A 186 -16.86 14.47 19.54
CA LYS A 186 -16.34 15.59 18.74
C LYS A 186 -17.43 16.32 17.93
N ALA A 187 -18.65 15.81 17.95
CA ALA A 187 -19.85 16.43 17.37
C ALA A 187 -20.63 17.12 18.49
#